data_AF-A0A945EA07-F1
#
_entry.id   AF-A0A945EA07-F1
#
_cell.length_a   1.000
_cell.length_b   1.000
_cell.length_c   1.000
_cell.angle_alpha   90.00
_cell.angle_beta   90.00
_cell.angle_gamma   90.00
#
_symmetry.space_group_name_H-M   'P 1'
#
loop_
_entity.id
_entity.type
_entity.pdbx_description
1 polymer ?
#
loop_
_entity_poly.entity_id
_entity_poly.type
_entity_poly.pdbx_seq_one_letter_code
_entity_poly.pdbx_strand_id
1 'polypeptide(L)'
;MSNNIYSDKNKDRQFKFSYWYVSNRVLLRRIFIAVLGLVALFFIVYGLRGLITTFISEKYENEQVYNALLEDNLNQDVIAEVSQAKDLIIKDTKMIATSRGEFDIVGQIENPNQTWVVEQFDYYFEFGDNRTTTKTDFVLPGQKKVLTEIGFSTEKLSNNVDVVIVDVKWKKVSNFEPLAEKMLQFDYQNVVINKSVTEKEGEKLEVTFLEFDIINKSSYNYWSPKFYVLIYNENNLIGVRQVVLDSISSSEIVEKSLAIYNSLPTKSQIQIVEDINILDPEVIKGFGNGSGELK
;
A
#
# COMPACT_ATOMS: atom_id res chain seq x y z
N MET A 1 -65.57 -2.82 37.14
CA MET A 1 -64.73 -2.48 38.32
C MET A 1 -63.54 -3.42 38.33
N SER A 2 -62.39 -2.98 37.82
CA SER A 2 -61.15 -3.76 37.81
C SER A 2 -60.20 -3.13 38.82
N ASN A 3 -60.07 -3.78 39.99
CA ASN A 3 -59.19 -3.33 41.05
C ASN A 3 -57.73 -3.57 40.64
N ASN A 4 -56.99 -2.49 40.52
CA ASN A 4 -55.64 -2.46 39.97
C ASN A 4 -54.60 -2.87 41.04
N ILE A 5 -54.57 -4.16 41.36
CA ILE A 5 -53.68 -4.79 42.36
C ILE A 5 -52.19 -4.62 42.00
N TYR A 6 -51.87 -4.32 40.75
CA TYR A 6 -50.49 -4.05 40.29
C TYR A 6 -49.95 -2.68 40.73
N SER A 7 -50.80 -1.74 41.14
CA SER A 7 -50.37 -0.39 41.54
C SER A 7 -49.73 -0.35 42.93
N ASP A 8 -50.14 -1.23 43.84
CA ASP A 8 -49.77 -1.15 45.26
C ASP A 8 -48.39 -1.78 45.53
N LYS A 9 -48.13 -2.92 44.90
CA LYS A 9 -46.85 -3.64 44.99
C LYS A 9 -45.68 -2.83 44.42
N ASN A 10 -45.93 -2.01 43.40
CA ASN A 10 -44.94 -1.10 42.82
C ASN A 10 -44.72 0.14 43.69
N LYS A 11 -45.77 0.69 44.31
CA LYS A 11 -45.64 1.78 45.30
C LYS A 11 -44.85 1.32 46.53
N ASP A 12 -45.15 0.15 47.09
CA ASP A 12 -44.42 -0.39 48.23
C ASP A 12 -42.93 -0.63 47.93
N ARG A 13 -42.62 -1.10 46.73
CA ARG A 13 -41.24 -1.25 46.26
C ARG A 13 -40.53 0.10 46.13
N GLN A 14 -41.21 1.11 45.58
CA GLN A 14 -40.68 2.47 45.45
C GLN A 14 -40.47 3.14 46.81
N PHE A 15 -41.39 2.97 47.76
CA PHE A 15 -41.24 3.46 49.13
C PHE A 15 -40.11 2.77 49.87
N LYS A 16 -39.99 1.44 49.78
CA LYS A 16 -38.87 0.69 50.37
C LYS A 16 -37.53 1.10 49.77
N PHE A 17 -37.46 1.29 48.46
CA PHE A 17 -36.24 1.74 47.78
C PHE A 17 -35.88 3.19 48.18
N SER A 18 -36.86 4.08 48.25
CA SER A 18 -36.66 5.48 48.64
C SER A 18 -36.18 5.58 50.10
N TYR A 19 -36.80 4.83 51.01
CA TYR A 19 -36.39 4.77 52.41
C TYR A 19 -34.99 4.15 52.56
N TRP A 20 -34.69 3.07 51.84
CA TRP A 20 -33.37 2.43 51.84
C TRP A 20 -32.29 3.35 51.26
N TYR A 21 -32.57 4.07 50.18
CA TYR A 21 -31.67 5.03 49.55
C TYR A 21 -31.36 6.20 50.50
N VAL A 22 -32.40 6.80 51.11
CA VAL A 22 -32.22 7.90 52.08
C VAL A 22 -31.44 7.43 53.31
N SER A 23 -31.73 6.23 53.82
CA SER A 23 -31.03 5.65 54.98
C SER A 23 -29.57 5.33 54.68
N ASN A 24 -29.25 4.88 53.45
CA ASN A 24 -27.91 4.47 53.05
C ASN A 24 -27.16 5.54 52.23
N ARG A 25 -27.68 6.76 52.11
CA ARG A 25 -27.15 7.83 51.25
C ARG A 25 -25.66 8.13 51.47
N VAL A 26 -25.21 8.04 52.73
CA VAL A 26 -23.81 8.29 53.11
C VAL A 26 -22.90 7.15 52.67
N LEU A 27 -23.37 5.90 52.80
CA LEU A 27 -22.65 4.71 52.39
C LEU A 27 -22.56 4.61 50.86
N LEU A 28 -23.66 4.90 50.16
CA LEU A 28 -23.68 4.97 48.69
C LEU A 28 -22.72 6.04 48.16
N ARG A 29 -22.67 7.22 48.79
CA ARG A 29 -21.70 8.28 48.43
C ARG A 29 -20.26 7.82 48.60
N ARG A 30 -19.93 7.10 49.69
CA ARG A 30 -18.58 6.56 49.92
C ARG A 30 -18.20 5.49 48.89
N ILE A 31 -19.12 4.58 48.58
CA ILE A 31 -18.90 3.56 47.54
C ILE A 31 -18.70 4.23 46.18
N PHE A 32 -19.54 5.20 45.82
CA PHE A 32 -19.43 5.91 44.55
C PHE A 32 -18.09 6.63 44.40
N ILE A 33 -17.62 7.31 45.45
CA ILE A 33 -16.29 7.95 45.47
C ILE A 33 -15.17 6.90 45.34
N ALA A 34 -15.29 5.76 46.03
CA ALA A 34 -14.29 4.69 45.94
C ALA A 34 -14.23 4.07 44.53
N VAL A 35 -15.39 3.84 43.90
CA VAL A 35 -15.48 3.34 42.52
C VAL A 35 -14.89 4.34 41.53
N LEU A 36 -15.22 5.63 41.67
CA LEU A 36 -14.61 6.69 40.85
C LEU A 36 -13.09 6.74 41.02
N GLY A 37 -12.58 6.58 42.25
CA GLY A 37 -11.15 6.51 42.53
C GLY A 37 -10.48 5.32 41.84
N LEU A 38 -11.10 4.14 41.86
CA LEU A 38 -10.59 2.95 41.17
C LEU A 38 -10.59 3.12 39.65
N VAL A 39 -11.65 3.72 39.09
CA VAL A 39 -11.73 4.01 37.65
C VAL A 39 -10.66 5.03 37.23
N ALA A 40 -10.45 6.08 38.02
CA ALA A 40 -9.38 7.04 37.78
C ALA A 40 -7.99 6.37 37.84
N LEU A 41 -7.76 5.53 38.85
CA LEU A 41 -6.51 4.77 38.97
C LEU A 41 -6.27 3.86 37.76
N PHE A 42 -7.32 3.18 37.27
CA PHE A 42 -7.25 2.36 36.07
C PHE A 42 -6.83 3.16 34.83
N PHE A 43 -7.44 4.33 34.60
CA PHE A 43 -7.05 5.20 33.48
C PHE A 43 -5.62 5.72 33.61
N ILE A 44 -5.16 6.05 34.82
CA ILE A 44 -3.77 6.47 35.06
C ILE A 44 -2.80 5.34 34.73
N VAL A 45 -3.04 4.12 35.22
CA VAL A 45 -2.18 2.95 34.94
C VAL A 45 -2.18 2.61 33.46
N TYR A 46 -3.34 2.67 32.80
CA TYR A 46 -3.46 2.44 31.36
C TYR A 46 -2.69 3.50 30.54
N GLY A 47 -2.83 4.78 30.89
CA GLY A 47 -2.08 5.87 30.26
C GLY A 47 -0.57 5.75 30.46
N LEU A 48 -0.13 5.44 31.68
CA LEU A 48 1.29 5.20 31.98
C LEU A 48 1.85 4.02 31.19
N ARG A 49 1.09 2.93 31.04
CA ARG A 49 1.50 1.80 30.20
C ARG A 49 1.71 2.23 28.75
N GLY A 50 0.79 3.02 28.17
CA GLY A 50 0.91 3.53 26.80
C GLY A 50 2.13 4.44 26.60
N LEU A 51 2.43 5.30 27.58
CA LEU A 51 3.65 6.11 27.58
C LEU A 51 4.90 5.25 27.67
N ILE A 52 4.94 4.27 28.57
CA ILE A 52 6.11 3.39 28.72
C ILE A 52 6.36 2.58 27.43
N THR A 53 5.32 2.06 26.79
CA THR A 53 5.49 1.29 25.54
C THR A 53 5.95 2.15 24.36
N THR A 54 5.47 3.39 24.25
CA THR A 54 5.91 4.32 23.18
C THR A 54 7.36 4.75 23.40
N PHE A 55 7.72 5.16 24.62
CA PHE A 55 9.11 5.52 24.96
C PHE A 55 10.10 4.35 24.80
N ILE A 56 9.70 3.11 25.10
CA ILE A 56 10.59 1.94 24.96
C ILE A 56 10.69 1.50 23.49
N SER A 57 9.59 1.50 22.73
CA SER A 57 9.59 1.12 21.31
C SER A 57 10.45 2.06 20.46
N GLU A 58 10.34 3.38 20.69
CA GLU A 58 11.18 4.37 20.02
C GLU A 58 12.66 4.24 20.39
N LYS A 59 12.97 3.72 21.60
CA LYS A 59 14.34 3.53 22.06
C LYS A 59 15.01 2.33 21.40
N TYR A 60 14.28 1.22 21.21
CA TYR A 60 14.82 -0.01 20.61
C TYR A 60 15.10 0.11 19.10
N GLU A 61 14.28 0.82 18.34
CA GLU A 61 14.58 1.10 16.92
C GLU A 61 15.77 2.07 16.74
N ASN A 62 16.03 2.89 17.76
CA ASN A 62 17.07 3.93 17.72
C ASN A 62 18.29 3.63 18.61
N GLU A 63 18.48 2.42 19.16
CA GLU A 63 19.60 2.16 20.09
C GLU A 63 20.96 2.43 19.44
N GLN A 64 21.12 2.17 18.14
CA GLN A 64 22.36 2.48 17.41
C GLN A 64 22.59 3.99 17.28
N VAL A 65 21.52 4.77 17.06
CA VAL A 65 21.58 6.23 17.01
C VAL A 65 21.82 6.79 18.41
N TYR A 66 21.13 6.29 19.43
CA TYR A 66 21.24 6.73 20.83
C TYR A 66 22.62 6.44 21.41
N ASN A 67 23.21 5.27 21.13
CA ASN A 67 24.58 4.96 21.55
C ASN A 67 25.61 5.81 20.80
N ALA A 68 25.38 6.14 19.52
CA ALA A 68 26.20 7.10 18.78
C ALA A 68 26.07 8.55 19.28
N LEU A 69 24.97 8.90 19.95
CA LEU A 69 24.75 10.23 20.55
C LEU A 69 25.39 10.39 21.94
N LEU A 70 25.71 9.29 22.62
CA LEU A 70 26.25 9.27 23.99
C LEU A 70 27.78 9.19 24.05
N GLU A 71 28.46 8.90 22.94
CA GLU A 71 29.91 9.07 22.85
C GLU A 71 30.25 10.55 22.62
N ASP A 72 31.16 11.06 23.45
CA ASP A 72 31.50 12.47 23.71
C ASP A 72 32.14 13.24 22.53
N ASN A 73 31.86 12.83 21.30
CA ASN A 73 32.13 13.57 20.07
C ASN A 73 31.05 13.20 19.07
N LEU A 74 29.95 13.96 19.05
CA LEU A 74 29.01 14.00 17.94
C LEU A 74 29.77 14.47 16.70
N ASN A 75 30.46 13.54 16.03
CA ASN A 75 31.03 13.80 14.74
C ASN A 75 29.83 13.85 13.78
N GLN A 76 29.29 15.06 13.61
CA GLN A 76 28.13 15.35 12.79
C GLN A 76 28.30 14.78 11.37
N ASP A 77 29.55 14.65 10.92
CA ASP A 77 29.92 14.04 9.64
C ASP A 77 29.62 12.53 9.61
N VAL A 78 29.86 11.79 10.70
CA VAL A 78 29.57 10.34 10.80
C VAL A 78 28.05 10.11 10.88
N ILE A 79 27.34 10.95 11.62
CA ILE A 79 25.86 10.88 11.67
C ILE A 79 25.26 11.22 10.31
N ALA A 80 25.81 12.21 9.61
CA ALA A 80 25.39 12.56 8.26
C ALA A 80 25.68 11.43 7.27
N GLU A 81 26.85 10.82 7.32
CA GLU A 81 27.26 9.72 6.43
C GLU A 81 26.37 8.48 6.60
N VAL A 82 26.09 8.05 7.84
CA VAL A 82 25.23 6.89 8.11
C VAL A 82 23.75 7.19 7.84
N SER A 83 23.34 8.46 7.88
CA SER A 83 21.95 8.89 7.63
C SER A 83 21.64 9.14 6.15
N GLN A 84 22.61 9.09 5.25
CA GLN A 84 22.42 9.34 3.82
C GLN A 84 21.59 8.25 3.15
N ALA A 85 20.88 8.64 2.08
CA ALA A 85 20.19 7.69 1.22
C ALA A 85 21.22 6.81 0.49
N LYS A 86 21.00 5.50 0.50
CA LYS A 86 21.73 4.54 -0.32
C LYS A 86 21.19 4.57 -1.75
N ASP A 87 22.06 4.32 -2.72
CA ASP A 87 21.68 4.28 -4.13
C ASP A 87 20.64 3.19 -4.42
N LEU A 88 19.87 3.41 -5.49
CA LEU A 88 18.92 2.43 -6.00
C LEU A 88 19.66 1.20 -6.53
N ILE A 89 19.15 0.02 -6.22
CA ILE A 89 19.72 -1.24 -6.70
C ILE A 89 19.03 -1.61 -8.01
N ILE A 90 19.79 -1.62 -9.10
CA ILE A 90 19.33 -2.15 -10.39
C ILE A 90 19.46 -3.68 -10.36
N LYS A 91 18.39 -4.39 -10.71
CA LYS A 91 18.36 -5.86 -10.75
C LYS A 91 18.52 -6.37 -12.17
N ASP A 92 17.41 -6.77 -12.79
CA ASP A 92 17.39 -7.37 -14.10
C ASP A 92 16.68 -6.43 -15.08
N THR A 93 17.20 -6.37 -16.29
CA THR A 93 16.64 -5.59 -17.39
C THR A 93 16.55 -6.47 -18.62
N LYS A 94 15.37 -6.51 -19.24
CA LYS A 94 15.07 -7.45 -20.30
C LYS A 94 14.19 -6.81 -21.37
N MET A 95 14.47 -7.13 -22.62
CA MET A 95 13.62 -6.83 -23.76
C MET A 95 12.85 -8.08 -24.19
N ILE A 96 11.55 -7.92 -24.43
CA ILE A 96 10.59 -9.00 -24.69
C ILE A 96 9.92 -8.70 -26.03
N ALA A 97 10.01 -9.63 -26.98
CA ALA A 97 9.34 -9.48 -28.27
C ALA A 97 7.82 -9.63 -28.12
N THR A 98 7.07 -8.75 -28.78
CA THR A 98 5.61 -8.83 -28.89
C THR A 98 5.19 -9.39 -30.26
N SER A 99 3.95 -9.85 -30.39
CA SER A 99 3.39 -10.32 -31.68
C SER A 99 3.37 -9.28 -32.78
N ARG A 100 3.38 -8.00 -32.41
CA ARG A 100 3.19 -6.88 -33.34
C ARG A 100 4.50 -6.41 -33.98
N GLY A 101 5.61 -7.13 -33.74
CA GLY A 101 6.94 -6.71 -34.18
C GLY A 101 7.53 -5.57 -33.35
N GLU A 102 6.88 -5.22 -32.25
CA GLU A 102 7.36 -4.27 -31.24
C GLU A 102 7.98 -5.02 -30.06
N PHE A 103 8.69 -4.31 -29.19
CA PHE A 103 9.36 -4.86 -28.03
C PHE A 103 8.89 -4.18 -26.75
N ASP A 104 8.62 -4.97 -25.71
CA ASP A 104 8.41 -4.47 -24.36
C ASP A 104 9.74 -4.57 -23.60
N ILE A 105 10.28 -3.46 -23.12
CA ILE A 105 11.47 -3.41 -22.28
C ILE A 105 11.03 -3.27 -20.82
N VAL A 106 11.60 -4.10 -19.95
CA VAL A 106 11.30 -4.12 -18.52
C VAL A 106 12.59 -4.07 -17.73
N GLY A 107 12.68 -3.15 -16.78
CA GLY A 107 13.73 -3.09 -15.77
C GLY A 107 13.14 -3.28 -14.38
N GLN A 108 13.89 -3.91 -13.48
CA GLN A 108 13.55 -3.98 -12.06
C GLN A 108 14.58 -3.21 -11.24
N ILE A 109 14.08 -2.35 -10.36
CA ILE A 109 14.91 -1.57 -9.44
C ILE A 109 14.37 -1.74 -8.01
N GLU A 110 15.22 -1.51 -7.02
CA GLU A 110 14.85 -1.59 -5.62
C GLU A 110 15.39 -0.38 -4.86
N ASN A 111 14.54 0.22 -4.02
CA ASN A 111 14.98 1.22 -3.05
C ASN A 111 15.34 0.52 -1.73
N PRO A 112 16.64 0.39 -1.39
CA PRO A 112 17.06 -0.32 -0.18
C PRO A 112 16.83 0.49 1.11
N ASN A 113 16.38 1.73 1.00
CA ASN A 113 16.19 2.62 2.15
C ASN A 113 14.80 2.45 2.74
N GLN A 114 14.71 2.43 4.08
CA GLN A 114 13.42 2.35 4.80
C GLN A 114 12.82 3.72 5.13
N THR A 115 13.65 4.77 5.14
CA THR A 115 13.25 6.14 5.52
C THR A 115 13.53 7.18 4.44
N TRP A 116 13.94 6.75 3.25
CA TRP A 116 14.18 7.63 2.11
C TRP A 116 13.32 7.20 0.92
N VAL A 117 12.50 8.13 0.45
CA VAL A 117 11.74 7.99 -0.80
C VAL A 117 12.52 8.68 -1.91
N VAL A 118 12.45 8.13 -3.12
CA VAL A 118 12.76 8.88 -4.34
C VAL A 118 11.46 9.52 -4.81
N GLU A 119 11.29 10.82 -4.56
CA GLU A 119 10.09 11.55 -5.00
C GLU A 119 9.99 11.59 -6.53
N GLN A 120 11.16 11.73 -7.16
CA GLN A 120 11.28 11.83 -8.60
C GLN A 120 12.66 11.34 -9.03
N PHE A 121 12.72 10.57 -10.11
CA PHE A 121 13.92 10.30 -10.88
C PHE A 121 13.55 10.17 -12.35
N ASP A 122 14.53 10.38 -13.21
CA ASP A 122 14.38 10.17 -14.64
C ASP A 122 15.11 8.88 -15.04
N TYR A 123 14.56 8.15 -15.99
CA TYR A 123 15.17 6.93 -16.50
C TYR A 123 14.95 6.74 -17.98
N TYR A 124 15.83 5.97 -18.60
CA TYR A 124 15.69 5.46 -19.96
C TYR A 124 16.38 4.11 -20.05
N PHE A 125 16.04 3.34 -21.08
CA PHE A 125 16.75 2.10 -21.40
C PHE A 125 17.75 2.34 -22.52
N GLU A 126 18.93 1.75 -22.41
CA GLU A 126 19.95 1.78 -23.44
C GLU A 126 20.31 0.36 -23.89
N PHE A 127 20.57 0.20 -25.20
CA PHE A 127 20.96 -1.07 -25.79
C PHE A 127 21.74 -0.81 -27.08
N GLY A 128 23.04 -1.14 -27.07
CA GLY A 128 23.95 -0.73 -28.14
C GLY A 128 24.03 0.79 -28.24
N ASP A 129 23.82 1.33 -29.44
CA ASP A 129 23.84 2.78 -29.68
C ASP A 129 22.44 3.44 -29.57
N ASN A 130 21.42 2.66 -29.21
CA ASN A 130 20.04 3.14 -29.11
C ASN A 130 19.66 3.39 -27.65
N ARG A 131 18.76 4.38 -27.45
CA ARG A 131 18.12 4.64 -26.17
C ARG A 131 16.64 4.93 -26.35
N THR A 132 15.84 4.61 -25.33
CA THR A 132 14.42 4.97 -25.30
C THR A 132 14.24 6.45 -24.97
N THR A 133 12.99 6.91 -24.99
CA THR A 133 12.65 8.21 -24.43
C THR A 133 12.85 8.20 -22.92
N THR A 134 13.25 9.37 -22.39
CA THR A 134 13.36 9.57 -20.94
C THR A 134 11.97 9.64 -20.34
N LYS A 135 11.77 8.90 -19.24
CA LYS A 135 10.56 8.89 -18.44
C LYS A 135 10.87 9.27 -17.01
N THR A 136 9.89 9.86 -16.34
CA THR A 136 10.00 10.25 -14.93
C THR A 136 9.16 9.30 -14.08
N ASP A 137 9.69 8.92 -12.91
CA ASP A 137 8.97 8.06 -11.98
C ASP A 137 9.40 8.31 -10.52
N PHE A 138 8.81 7.57 -9.57
CA PHE A 138 9.09 7.63 -8.13
C PHE A 138 9.42 6.23 -7.58
N VAL A 139 10.10 6.12 -6.44
CA VAL A 139 10.31 4.82 -5.75
C VAL A 139 10.10 4.98 -4.25
N LEU A 140 9.13 4.25 -3.71
CA LEU A 140 8.84 4.23 -2.29
C LEU A 140 9.93 3.52 -1.48
N PRO A 141 10.10 3.82 -0.18
CA PRO A 141 11.02 3.11 0.69
C PRO A 141 10.78 1.59 0.67
N GLY A 142 11.86 0.80 0.56
CA GLY A 142 11.80 -0.67 0.50
C GLY A 142 11.14 -1.26 -0.75
N GLN A 143 10.64 -0.42 -1.68
CA GLN A 143 9.86 -0.88 -2.82
C GLN A 143 10.75 -1.52 -3.89
N LYS A 144 10.30 -2.66 -4.42
CA LYS A 144 10.78 -3.23 -5.69
C LYS A 144 9.89 -2.68 -6.79
N LYS A 145 10.44 -1.85 -7.67
CA LYS A 145 9.70 -1.18 -8.72
C LYS A 145 10.01 -1.78 -10.09
N VAL A 146 8.97 -1.83 -10.91
CA VAL A 146 9.06 -2.22 -12.32
C VAL A 146 9.07 -0.97 -13.17
N LEU A 147 10.06 -0.84 -14.03
CA LEU A 147 10.20 0.20 -15.04
C LEU A 147 9.92 -0.39 -16.41
N THR A 148 9.26 0.36 -17.29
CA THR A 148 8.78 -0.20 -18.56
C THR A 148 8.86 0.77 -19.72
N GLU A 149 9.29 0.28 -20.88
CA GLU A 149 8.99 0.84 -22.18
C GLU A 149 8.13 -0.16 -22.96
N ILE A 150 6.91 0.21 -23.34
CA ILE A 150 5.93 -0.71 -23.92
C ILE A 150 5.76 -0.38 -25.40
N GLY A 151 5.78 -1.39 -26.26
CA GLY A 151 5.58 -1.20 -27.70
C GLY A 151 6.73 -0.45 -28.39
N PHE A 152 7.96 -0.60 -27.90
CA PHE A 152 9.13 0.03 -28.49
C PHE A 152 9.46 -0.58 -29.86
N SER A 153 9.57 0.27 -30.88
CA SER A 153 9.89 -0.18 -32.25
C SER A 153 11.40 -0.19 -32.47
N THR A 154 11.96 -1.37 -32.74
CA THR A 154 13.35 -1.57 -33.16
C THR A 154 13.44 -2.75 -34.12
N GLU A 155 14.47 -2.79 -34.95
CA GLU A 155 14.65 -3.87 -35.94
C GLU A 155 15.18 -5.16 -35.32
N LYS A 156 15.81 -5.09 -34.13
CA LYS A 156 16.49 -6.23 -33.51
C LYS A 156 16.25 -6.30 -32.01
N LEU A 157 15.98 -7.51 -31.55
CA LEU A 157 16.04 -7.87 -30.13
C LEU A 157 17.48 -7.74 -29.63
N SER A 158 17.68 -7.03 -28.52
CA SER A 158 18.95 -7.00 -27.80
C SER A 158 18.85 -7.82 -26.51
N ASN A 159 19.86 -8.65 -26.25
CA ASN A 159 20.01 -9.34 -24.96
C ASN A 159 20.76 -8.48 -23.93
N ASN A 160 21.42 -7.40 -24.38
CA ASN A 160 22.13 -6.47 -23.52
C ASN A 160 21.33 -5.17 -23.51
N VAL A 161 20.52 -5.00 -22.47
CA VAL A 161 19.69 -3.82 -22.26
C VAL A 161 19.91 -3.39 -20.84
N ASP A 162 20.32 -2.14 -20.67
CA ASP A 162 20.59 -1.55 -19.37
C ASP A 162 19.57 -0.46 -19.08
N VAL A 163 19.23 -0.30 -17.80
CA VAL A 163 18.44 0.85 -17.34
C VAL A 163 19.38 1.89 -16.77
N VAL A 164 19.26 3.12 -17.27
CA VAL A 164 20.01 4.26 -16.78
C VAL A 164 19.07 5.14 -15.97
N ILE A 165 19.47 5.44 -14.74
CA ILE A 165 18.75 6.32 -13.82
C ILE A 165 19.55 7.62 -13.67
N VAL A 166 18.89 8.76 -13.81
CA VAL A 166 19.46 10.09 -13.66
C VAL A 166 18.56 10.98 -12.82
N ASP A 167 19.10 12.09 -12.32
CA ASP A 167 18.36 13.16 -11.64
C ASP A 167 17.50 12.69 -10.45
N VAL A 168 18.07 11.81 -9.61
CA VAL A 168 17.40 11.23 -8.43
C VAL A 168 17.20 12.28 -7.33
N LYS A 169 15.93 12.53 -6.98
CA LYS A 169 15.53 13.43 -5.88
C LYS A 169 15.07 12.64 -4.67
N TRP A 170 15.95 12.58 -3.68
CA TRP A 170 15.68 11.92 -2.40
C TRP A 170 14.94 12.84 -1.43
N LYS A 171 13.99 12.27 -0.69
CA LYS A 171 13.34 12.91 0.46
C LYS A 171 13.26 11.94 1.62
N LYS A 172 13.53 12.46 2.81
CA LYS A 172 13.38 11.68 4.04
C LYS A 172 11.92 11.63 4.45
N VAL A 173 11.44 10.44 4.79
CA VAL A 173 10.09 10.18 5.27
C VAL A 173 10.17 9.41 6.59
N SER A 174 9.26 9.74 7.50
CA SER A 174 9.13 9.08 8.81
C SER A 174 7.86 8.25 8.83
N ASN A 175 7.88 7.12 9.54
CA ASN A 175 6.73 6.23 9.72
C ASN A 175 6.11 5.74 8.39
N PHE A 176 6.95 5.48 7.37
CA PHE A 176 6.48 5.04 6.06
C PHE A 176 5.90 3.63 6.09
N GLU A 177 6.57 2.67 6.72
CA GLU A 177 6.15 1.26 6.73
C GLU A 177 4.73 1.07 7.30
N PRO A 178 4.37 1.60 8.49
CA PRO A 178 2.99 1.52 8.99
C PRO A 178 1.96 2.21 8.08
N LEU A 179 2.36 3.29 7.39
CA LEU A 179 1.50 3.99 6.44
C LEU A 179 1.25 3.13 5.19
N ALA A 180 2.30 2.54 4.64
CA ALA A 180 2.25 1.67 3.48
C ALA A 180 1.41 0.42 3.77
N GLU A 181 1.62 -0.24 4.91
CA GLU A 181 0.82 -1.40 5.34
C GLU A 181 -0.67 -1.09 5.44
N LYS A 182 -1.04 0.15 5.80
CA LYS A 182 -2.43 0.58 5.91
C LYS A 182 -3.05 0.97 4.57
N MET A 183 -2.26 1.60 3.70
CA MET A 183 -2.75 2.16 2.43
C MET A 183 -2.67 1.14 1.29
N LEU A 184 -1.55 0.44 1.14
CA LEU A 184 -1.29 -0.51 0.05
C LEU A 184 -1.82 -1.90 0.39
N GLN A 185 -3.12 -1.99 0.69
CA GLN A 185 -3.79 -3.26 0.93
C GLN A 185 -4.59 -3.66 -0.31
N PHE A 186 -3.89 -4.18 -1.31
CA PHE A 186 -4.52 -4.75 -2.51
C PHE A 186 -4.47 -6.27 -2.47
N ASP A 187 -5.53 -6.88 -2.96
CA ASP A 187 -5.60 -8.32 -3.18
C ASP A 187 -6.02 -8.61 -4.62
N TYR A 188 -5.56 -9.75 -5.13
CA TYR A 188 -5.74 -10.14 -6.52
C TYR A 188 -6.35 -11.54 -6.57
N GLN A 189 -7.57 -11.65 -7.09
CA GLN A 189 -8.33 -12.89 -7.08
C GLN A 189 -8.78 -13.27 -8.49
N ASN A 190 -9.32 -14.49 -8.62
CA ASN A 190 -9.92 -15.01 -9.85
C ASN A 190 -9.01 -14.86 -11.08
N VAL A 191 -7.70 -15.05 -10.89
CA VAL A 191 -6.73 -14.95 -11.98
C VAL A 191 -6.88 -16.16 -12.89
N VAL A 192 -7.43 -15.95 -14.08
CA VAL A 192 -7.72 -17.00 -15.07
C VAL A 192 -7.11 -16.63 -16.42
N ILE A 193 -6.52 -17.63 -17.07
CA ILE A 193 -5.98 -17.51 -18.43
C ILE A 193 -6.89 -18.30 -19.37
N ASN A 194 -7.67 -17.58 -20.17
CA ASN A 194 -8.56 -18.15 -21.17
C ASN A 194 -7.94 -18.01 -22.56
N LYS A 195 -7.96 -19.08 -23.35
CA LYS A 195 -7.47 -19.04 -24.74
C LYS A 195 -8.66 -19.04 -25.69
N SER A 196 -8.63 -18.14 -26.65
CA SER A 196 -9.60 -18.07 -27.75
C SER A 196 -8.86 -18.06 -29.08
N VAL A 197 -9.43 -18.68 -30.10
CA VAL A 197 -8.92 -18.61 -31.47
C VAL A 197 -9.93 -17.83 -32.28
N THR A 198 -9.49 -16.69 -32.81
CA THR A 198 -10.28 -15.86 -33.72
C THR A 198 -9.71 -16.00 -35.13
N GLU A 199 -10.59 -16.11 -36.12
CA GLU A 199 -10.21 -16.13 -37.52
C GLU A 199 -10.41 -14.73 -38.10
N LYS A 200 -9.34 -14.11 -38.62
CA LYS A 200 -9.40 -12.84 -39.33
C LYS A 200 -8.69 -13.00 -40.67
N GLU A 201 -9.38 -12.69 -41.76
CA GLU A 201 -8.82 -12.75 -43.13
C GLU A 201 -8.25 -14.13 -43.53
N GLY A 202 -8.77 -15.21 -42.95
CA GLY A 202 -8.32 -16.59 -43.22
C GLY A 202 -7.10 -17.03 -42.40
N GLU A 203 -6.55 -16.17 -41.55
CA GLU A 203 -5.53 -16.51 -40.57
C GLU A 203 -6.15 -16.78 -39.20
N LYS A 204 -5.74 -17.90 -38.57
CA LYS A 204 -6.10 -18.23 -37.19
C LYS A 204 -5.20 -17.46 -36.24
N LEU A 205 -5.77 -16.49 -35.53
CA LEU A 205 -5.11 -15.72 -34.48
C LEU A 205 -5.49 -16.28 -33.12
N GLU A 206 -4.52 -16.82 -32.39
CA GLU A 206 -4.70 -17.19 -30.98
C GLU A 206 -4.62 -15.91 -30.12
N VAL A 207 -5.70 -15.64 -29.39
CA VAL A 207 -5.81 -14.54 -28.44
C VAL A 207 -5.97 -15.14 -27.05
N THR A 208 -5.07 -14.77 -26.15
CA THR A 208 -5.16 -15.13 -24.75
C THR A 208 -5.83 -14.00 -23.98
N PHE A 209 -6.91 -14.29 -23.27
CA PHE A 209 -7.54 -13.38 -22.31
C PHE A 209 -7.03 -13.69 -20.92
N LEU A 210 -6.49 -12.66 -20.26
CA LEU A 210 -6.12 -12.71 -18.86
C LEU A 210 -7.18 -11.97 -18.06
N GLU A 211 -7.93 -12.70 -17.25
CA GLU A 211 -8.99 -12.19 -16.39
C GLU A 211 -8.55 -12.23 -14.93
N PHE A 212 -8.84 -11.18 -14.18
CA PHE A 212 -8.52 -11.09 -12.75
C PHE A 212 -9.29 -9.96 -12.09
N ASP A 213 -9.39 -10.05 -10.76
CA ASP A 213 -10.01 -9.04 -9.92
C ASP A 213 -8.96 -8.26 -9.15
N ILE A 214 -9.09 -6.93 -9.15
CA ILE A 214 -8.33 -6.04 -8.26
C ILE A 214 -9.24 -5.63 -7.11
N ILE A 215 -8.83 -5.95 -5.87
CA ILE A 215 -9.60 -5.68 -4.67
C ILE A 215 -8.84 -4.69 -3.79
N ASN A 216 -9.43 -3.53 -3.52
CA ASN A 216 -8.88 -2.59 -2.56
C ASN A 216 -9.38 -2.90 -1.15
N LYS A 217 -8.58 -3.60 -0.35
CA LYS A 217 -8.89 -3.94 1.04
C LYS A 217 -8.59 -2.79 2.02
N SER A 218 -7.92 -1.74 1.57
CA SER A 218 -7.61 -0.59 2.43
C SER A 218 -8.86 0.23 2.73
N SER A 219 -8.78 1.07 3.76
CA SER A 219 -9.81 2.09 4.03
C SER A 219 -9.70 3.33 3.12
N TYR A 220 -8.80 3.35 2.14
CA TYR A 220 -8.55 4.51 1.29
C TYR A 220 -9.16 4.33 -0.10
N ASN A 221 -9.44 5.44 -0.78
CA ASN A 221 -9.85 5.43 -2.18
C ASN A 221 -8.73 6.05 -3.03
N TYR A 222 -8.61 5.63 -4.28
CA TYR A 222 -7.54 6.06 -5.17
C TYR A 222 -8.08 6.59 -6.49
N TRP A 223 -7.45 7.67 -6.98
CA TRP A 223 -7.56 8.13 -8.36
C TRP A 223 -6.45 7.53 -9.19
N SER A 224 -6.78 7.11 -10.41
CA SER A 224 -5.81 6.65 -11.39
C SER A 224 -4.78 5.60 -10.90
N PRO A 225 -5.15 4.61 -10.03
CA PRO A 225 -4.17 3.67 -9.54
C PRO A 225 -3.66 2.80 -10.68
N LYS A 226 -2.33 2.64 -10.71
CA LYS A 226 -1.60 1.91 -11.73
C LYS A 226 -1.14 0.57 -11.16
N PHE A 227 -1.22 -0.46 -12.00
CA PHE A 227 -0.81 -1.82 -11.70
C PHE A 227 -0.01 -2.38 -12.87
N TYR A 228 1.00 -3.18 -12.56
CA TYR A 228 1.72 -3.98 -13.53
C TYR A 228 1.33 -5.44 -13.38
N VAL A 229 0.97 -6.05 -14.50
CA VAL A 229 0.70 -7.47 -14.65
C VAL A 229 1.93 -8.10 -15.28
N LEU A 230 2.69 -8.83 -14.47
CA LEU A 230 3.89 -9.54 -14.86
C LEU A 230 3.55 -11.00 -15.19
N ILE A 231 3.96 -11.45 -16.36
CA ILE A 231 3.67 -12.79 -16.86
C ILE A 231 4.99 -13.56 -16.89
N TYR A 232 5.07 -14.60 -16.07
CA TYR A 232 6.23 -15.46 -15.96
C TYR A 232 5.97 -16.82 -16.59
N ASN A 233 6.99 -17.39 -17.22
CA ASN A 233 7.05 -18.81 -17.51
C ASN A 233 8.13 -19.42 -16.62
N GLU A 234 7.70 -20.18 -15.63
CA GLU A 234 8.55 -20.58 -14.49
C GLU A 234 9.14 -19.31 -13.85
N ASN A 235 10.47 -19.10 -13.91
CA ASN A 235 11.11 -17.92 -13.34
C ASN A 235 11.45 -16.84 -14.37
N ASN A 236 11.07 -17.02 -15.63
CA ASN A 236 11.44 -16.12 -16.71
C ASN A 236 10.29 -15.15 -17.03
N LEU A 237 10.53 -13.85 -16.94
CA LEU A 237 9.55 -12.83 -17.35
C LEU A 237 9.35 -12.88 -18.87
N ILE A 238 8.14 -13.20 -19.32
CA ILE A 238 7.77 -13.37 -20.74
C ILE A 238 6.76 -12.32 -21.23
N GLY A 239 6.25 -11.47 -20.34
CA GLY A 239 5.40 -10.36 -20.72
C GLY A 239 5.10 -9.43 -19.56
N VAL A 240 4.77 -8.18 -19.89
CA VAL A 240 4.30 -7.17 -18.95
C VAL A 240 3.10 -6.44 -19.54
N ARG A 241 2.09 -6.14 -18.73
CA ARG A 241 1.00 -5.24 -19.11
C ARG A 241 0.79 -4.21 -18.03
N GLN A 242 0.47 -2.99 -18.44
CA GLN A 242 0.07 -1.92 -17.54
C GLN A 242 -1.45 -1.85 -17.51
N VAL A 243 -2.01 -1.74 -16.30
CA VAL A 243 -3.43 -1.47 -16.07
C VAL A 243 -3.53 -0.20 -15.24
N VAL A 244 -4.30 0.77 -15.72
CA VAL A 244 -4.64 1.99 -14.99
C VAL A 244 -6.16 1.99 -14.82
N LEU A 245 -6.64 2.12 -13.59
CA LEU A 245 -8.07 2.28 -13.31
C LEU A 245 -8.40 3.77 -13.25
N ASP A 246 -9.61 4.19 -13.58
CA ASP A 246 -9.99 5.60 -13.37
C ASP A 246 -10.03 5.93 -11.88
N SER A 247 -10.63 5.05 -11.08
CA SER A 247 -10.57 5.08 -9.62
C SER A 247 -10.85 3.71 -9.03
N ILE A 248 -10.48 3.50 -7.76
CA ILE A 248 -10.95 2.36 -6.97
C ILE A 248 -11.23 2.82 -5.53
N SER A 249 -12.41 2.50 -5.03
CA SER A 249 -12.88 2.87 -3.71
C SER A 249 -12.52 1.80 -2.68
N SER A 250 -12.62 2.12 -1.40
CA SER A 250 -12.40 1.16 -0.32
C SER A 250 -13.38 -0.01 -0.44
N SER A 251 -12.86 -1.23 -0.27
CA SER A 251 -13.59 -2.50 -0.43
C SER A 251 -14.18 -2.75 -1.82
N GLU A 252 -13.84 -1.93 -2.82
CA GLU A 252 -14.29 -2.12 -4.19
C GLU A 252 -13.52 -3.26 -4.87
N ILE A 253 -14.24 -4.02 -5.69
CA ILE A 253 -13.71 -5.08 -6.55
C ILE A 253 -13.87 -4.60 -7.98
N VAL A 254 -12.76 -4.57 -8.72
CA VAL A 254 -12.75 -4.18 -10.14
C VAL A 254 -12.28 -5.38 -10.97
N GLU A 255 -13.20 -5.94 -11.74
CA GLU A 255 -12.91 -7.01 -12.69
C GLU A 255 -12.17 -6.44 -13.91
N LYS A 256 -11.11 -7.11 -14.35
CA LYS A 256 -10.33 -6.76 -15.54
C LYS A 256 -10.14 -7.96 -16.45
N SER A 257 -10.20 -7.67 -17.75
CA SER A 257 -9.87 -8.62 -18.81
C SER A 257 -8.89 -7.96 -19.78
N LEU A 258 -7.73 -8.57 -19.97
CA LEU A 258 -6.68 -8.10 -20.87
C LEU A 258 -6.53 -9.06 -22.04
N ALA A 259 -6.64 -8.55 -23.26
CA ALA A 259 -6.33 -9.31 -24.46
C ALA A 259 -4.83 -9.29 -24.74
N ILE A 260 -4.24 -10.47 -24.84
CA ILE A 260 -2.84 -10.72 -25.19
C ILE A 260 -2.85 -11.45 -26.52
N TYR A 261 -2.38 -10.76 -27.56
CA TYR A 261 -2.31 -11.27 -28.93
C TYR A 261 -1.11 -12.22 -29.14
N ASN A 262 -0.87 -13.13 -28.20
CA ASN A 262 0.19 -14.13 -28.24
C ASN A 262 -0.31 -15.40 -27.54
N SER A 263 0.20 -16.56 -27.96
CA SER A 263 -0.02 -17.80 -27.23
C SER A 263 0.85 -17.80 -25.97
N LEU A 264 0.21 -17.74 -24.80
CA LEU A 264 0.93 -17.92 -23.54
C LEU A 264 1.22 -19.40 -23.30
N PRO A 265 2.39 -19.76 -22.74
CA PRO A 265 2.67 -21.11 -22.25
C PRO A 265 1.59 -21.58 -21.28
N THR A 266 1.25 -22.88 -21.32
CA THR A 266 0.18 -23.46 -20.48
C THR A 266 0.43 -23.32 -18.97
N LYS A 267 1.68 -23.17 -18.54
CA LYS A 267 2.08 -23.03 -17.14
C LYS A 267 2.49 -21.59 -16.77
N SER A 268 1.93 -20.58 -17.45
CA SER A 268 2.26 -19.19 -17.15
C SER A 268 1.78 -18.80 -15.76
N GLN A 269 2.63 -18.12 -15.00
CA GLN A 269 2.33 -17.55 -13.69
C GLN A 269 2.11 -16.05 -13.84
N ILE A 270 1.11 -15.53 -13.14
CA ILE A 270 0.75 -14.12 -13.18
C ILE A 270 1.05 -13.52 -11.82
N GLN A 271 1.81 -12.43 -11.82
CA GLN A 271 2.06 -11.63 -10.63
C GLN A 271 1.57 -10.22 -10.92
N ILE A 272 0.72 -9.69 -10.05
CA ILE A 272 0.23 -8.32 -10.16
C ILE A 272 0.89 -7.51 -9.05
N VAL A 273 1.42 -6.35 -9.40
CA VAL A 273 2.04 -5.42 -8.46
C VAL A 273 1.47 -4.03 -8.66
N GLU A 274 1.12 -3.37 -7.56
CA GLU A 274 0.69 -1.99 -7.54
C GLU A 274 1.86 -1.03 -7.73
N ASP A 275 1.61 0.05 -8.47
CA ASP A 275 2.56 1.14 -8.68
C ASP A 275 1.88 2.47 -8.36
N ILE A 276 1.64 2.68 -7.07
CA ILE A 276 0.82 3.77 -6.53
C ILE A 276 1.68 4.61 -5.59
N ASN A 277 1.81 5.91 -5.88
CA ASN A 277 2.53 6.83 -4.99
C ASN A 277 1.60 7.29 -3.85
N ILE A 278 1.61 6.58 -2.73
CA ILE A 278 0.78 6.94 -1.56
C ILE A 278 1.22 8.23 -0.85
N LEU A 279 2.39 8.76 -1.20
CA LEU A 279 2.89 10.03 -0.68
C LEU A 279 2.46 11.23 -1.55
N ASP A 280 1.91 10.96 -2.73
CA ASP A 280 1.29 11.96 -3.58
C ASP A 280 -0.19 12.13 -3.20
N PRO A 281 -0.59 13.29 -2.66
CA PRO A 281 -1.97 13.53 -2.27
C PRO A 281 -2.95 13.50 -3.46
N GLU A 282 -2.51 13.75 -4.69
CA GLU A 282 -3.39 13.73 -5.87
C GLU A 282 -3.90 12.33 -6.21
N VAL A 283 -3.12 11.31 -5.83
CA VAL A 283 -3.49 9.89 -6.00
C VAL A 283 -4.59 9.47 -5.02
N ILE A 284 -4.76 10.20 -3.91
CA ILE A 284 -5.76 9.86 -2.89
C ILE A 284 -7.09 10.52 -3.20
N LYS A 285 -8.11 9.67 -3.44
CA LYS A 285 -9.48 10.11 -3.63
C LYS A 285 -10.14 10.33 -2.26
N GLY A 286 -10.48 11.59 -1.98
CA GLY A 286 -11.27 11.93 -0.80
C GLY A 286 -12.58 11.13 -0.76
N PHE A 287 -13.09 10.86 0.44
CA PHE A 287 -14.46 10.36 0.58
C PHE A 287 -15.38 11.45 0.06
N GLY A 288 -16.10 11.18 -1.03
CA GLY A 288 -17.09 12.13 -1.53
C GLY A 288 -17.99 12.50 -0.35
N ASN A 289 -18.03 13.79 0.00
CA ASN A 289 -18.99 14.30 0.96
C ASN A 289 -20.36 13.81 0.52
N GLY A 290 -20.96 12.89 1.27
CA GLY A 290 -22.37 12.59 1.10
C GLY A 290 -23.11 13.90 1.29
N SER A 291 -23.68 14.44 0.20
CA SER A 291 -24.56 15.61 0.11
C SER A 291 -24.81 16.34 1.45
N GLY A 292 -23.78 17.01 1.92
CA GLY A 292 -23.82 17.90 3.06
C GLY A 292 -23.45 19.26 2.53
N GLU A 293 -24.34 19.83 1.71
CA GLU A 293 -24.35 21.27 1.49
C GLU A 293 -24.46 21.91 2.88
N LEU A 294 -23.32 22.36 3.41
CA LEU A 294 -23.31 23.42 4.40
C LEU A 294 -23.68 24.69 3.63
N LYS A 295 -24.97 25.02 3.67
CA LYS A 295 -25.43 26.41 3.55
C LYS A 295 -24.94 27.21 4.74
#